data_AF-A0A7S4MWT8-F1
#
_entry.id   AF-A0A7S4MWT8-F1
#
_cell.length_a   1.000
_cell.length_b   1.000
_cell.length_c   1.000
_cell.angle_alpha   90.00
_cell.angle_beta   90.00
_cell.angle_gamma   90.00
#
_symmetry.space_group_name_H-M   'P 1'
#
loop_
_entity.id
_entity.type
_entity.pdbx_description
1 polymer ?
#
loop_
_entity_poly.entity_id
_entity_poly.type
_entity_poly.pdbx_seq_one_letter_code
_entity_poly.pdbx_strand_id
1 'polypeptide(L)'
;NIRLLMKALLEHIDVAATEAEDGREALQLLKSRRFDLVLTDVRMPVMDGFECVRQFREWEAVQHPAGAHTFIVGITANAEDPECKENASAVGMALLLPKPIS
;
A
#
# COMPACT_ATOMS: atom_id res chain seq x y z
N ASN A 1 -17.67 -6.99 4.23
CA ASN A 1 -17.16 -5.62 4.02
C ASN A 1 -15.83 -5.51 4.76
N ILE A 2 -14.72 -5.94 4.12
CA ILE A 2 -13.43 -6.17 4.80
C ILE A 2 -12.80 -4.88 5.33
N ARG A 3 -13.14 -3.73 4.72
CA ARG A 3 -12.70 -2.39 5.14
C ARG A 3 -13.16 -2.04 6.56
N LEU A 4 -14.41 -2.34 6.89
CA LEU A 4 -14.98 -2.07 8.21
C LEU A 4 -14.34 -2.93 9.30
N LEU A 5 -14.02 -4.19 8.98
CA LEU A 5 -13.37 -5.11 9.91
C LEU A 5 -11.94 -4.66 10.22
N MET A 6 -11.17 -4.29 9.19
CA MET A 6 -9.81 -3.79 9.37
C MET A 6 -9.79 -2.52 10.20
N LYS A 7 -10.69 -1.56 9.92
CA LYS A 7 -10.80 -0.34 10.71
C LYS A 7 -11.13 -0.61 12.19
N ALA A 8 -12.11 -1.47 12.46
CA ALA A 8 -12.48 -1.82 13.83
C ALA A 8 -11.36 -2.52 14.60
N LEU A 9 -10.58 -3.39 13.94
CA LEU A 9 -9.42 -4.04 14.53
C LEU A 9 -8.29 -3.05 14.82
N LEU A 10 -8.01 -2.13 13.90
CA LEU A 10 -6.98 -1.10 14.04
C LEU A 10 -7.32 -0.11 15.16
N GLU A 11 -8.58 0.30 15.28
CA GLU A 11 -9.05 1.13 16.40
C GLU A 11 -8.90 0.42 17.75
N HIS A 12 -9.06 -0.91 17.79
CA HIS A 12 -8.88 -1.72 19.02
C HIS A 12 -7.42 -1.81 19.48
N ILE A 13 -6.47 -1.55 18.59
CA ILE A 13 -5.02 -1.51 18.88
C ILE A 13 -4.46 -0.08 18.87
N ASP A 14 -5.33 0.94 18.97
CA ASP A 14 -4.99 2.37 19.00
C ASP A 14 -4.19 2.85 17.78
N VAL A 15 -4.48 2.28 16.60
CA VAL A 15 -3.87 2.67 15.33
C VAL A 15 -4.82 3.59 14.55
N ALA A 16 -4.37 4.81 14.29
CA ALA A 16 -5.07 5.74 13.42
C ALA A 16 -4.98 5.30 11.96
N ALA A 17 -6.12 4.94 11.36
CA ALA A 17 -6.22 4.59 9.95
C ALA A 17 -6.65 5.78 9.09
N THR A 18 -6.15 5.86 7.86
CA THR A 18 -6.76 6.71 6.83
C THR A 18 -6.99 5.90 5.57
N GLU A 19 -8.14 6.13 4.97
CA GLU A 19 -8.59 5.46 3.77
C GLU A 19 -8.29 6.32 2.54
N ALA A 20 -8.05 5.66 1.42
CA ALA A 20 -8.00 6.23 0.09
C ALA A 20 -8.90 5.38 -0.82
N GLU A 21 -9.58 6.01 -1.77
CA GLU A 21 -10.49 5.34 -2.69
C GLU A 21 -9.78 4.74 -3.92
N ASP A 22 -8.63 5.29 -4.29
CA ASP A 22 -7.79 4.82 -5.40
C ASP A 22 -6.29 5.11 -5.19
N GLY A 23 -5.45 4.66 -6.14
CA GLY A 23 -4.01 4.86 -6.08
C GLY A 23 -3.56 6.32 -6.19
N ARG A 24 -4.35 7.20 -6.83
CA ARG A 24 -4.02 8.62 -6.95
C ARG A 24 -4.24 9.34 -5.62
N GLU A 25 -5.36 9.11 -4.96
CA GLU A 25 -5.61 9.66 -3.61
C GLU A 25 -4.58 9.12 -2.62
N ALA A 26 -4.28 7.81 -2.67
CA ALA A 26 -3.25 7.19 -1.83
C ALA A 26 -1.89 7.88 -2.03
N LEU A 27 -1.47 8.12 -3.27
CA LEU A 27 -0.23 8.81 -3.58
C LEU A 27 -0.20 10.24 -3.06
N GLN A 28 -1.31 10.98 -3.14
CA GLN A 28 -1.41 12.33 -2.57
C GLN A 28 -1.24 12.32 -1.05
N LEU A 29 -1.92 11.39 -0.37
CA LEU A 29 -1.80 11.22 1.08
C LEU A 29 -0.36 10.88 1.47
N LEU A 30 0.26 9.91 0.79
CA LEU A 30 1.63 9.46 1.04
C LEU A 30 2.67 10.57 0.85
N LYS A 31 2.43 11.51 -0.07
CA LYS A 31 3.30 12.68 -0.28
C LYS A 31 3.05 13.79 0.74
N SER A 32 1.86 13.86 1.33
CA SER A 32 1.47 14.92 2.25
C SER A 32 1.88 14.67 3.71
N ARG A 33 2.02 13.40 4.11
CA ARG A 33 2.36 13.00 5.47
C ARG A 33 2.94 11.60 5.50
N ARG A 34 3.52 11.23 6.65
CA ARG A 34 4.15 9.94 6.86
C ARG A 34 3.16 8.89 7.33
N PHE A 35 3.40 7.65 6.89
CA PHE A 35 2.71 6.46 7.34
C PHE A 35 3.76 5.40 7.66
N ASP A 36 3.55 4.65 8.75
CA ASP A 36 4.43 3.53 9.09
C ASP A 36 4.06 2.28 8.28
N LEU A 37 2.77 2.10 7.98
CA LEU A 37 2.21 0.99 7.23
C LEU A 37 1.19 1.46 6.18
N VAL A 38 1.29 0.90 4.99
CA VAL A 38 0.32 1.04 3.91
C VAL A 38 -0.16 -0.34 3.50
N LEU A 39 -1.48 -0.50 3.49
CA LEU A 39 -2.15 -1.66 2.92
C LEU A 39 -2.82 -1.19 1.64
N THR A 40 -2.37 -1.67 0.48
CA THR A 40 -2.86 -1.21 -0.82
C THR A 40 -3.37 -2.37 -1.66
N ASP A 41 -4.49 -2.16 -2.34
CA ASP A 41 -4.98 -3.11 -3.32
C ASP A 41 -4.11 -3.00 -4.59
N VAL A 42 -3.62 -4.13 -5.10
CA VAL A 42 -2.86 -4.14 -6.35
C VAL A 42 -3.73 -3.71 -7.52
N ARG A 43 -5.01 -4.07 -7.53
CA ARG A 43 -5.94 -3.80 -8.64
C ARG A 43 -6.97 -2.76 -8.20
N MET A 44 -6.68 -1.50 -8.50
CA MET A 44 -7.58 -0.37 -8.25
C MET A 44 -7.97 0.34 -9.55
N PRO A 45 -9.13 1.02 -9.60
CA PRO A 45 -9.45 1.93 -10.69
C PRO A 45 -8.53 3.16 -10.64
N VAL A 46 -8.47 3.93 -11.74
CA VAL A 46 -7.71 5.19 -11.91
C VAL A 46 -6.19 5.03 -11.89
N MET A 47 -5.63 4.49 -10.81
CA MET A 47 -4.21 4.19 -10.64
C MET A 47 -4.10 2.91 -9.82
N ASP A 48 -3.37 1.94 -10.35
CA ASP A 48 -3.18 0.66 -9.66
C ASP A 48 -2.15 0.75 -8.52
N GLY A 49 -2.12 -0.27 -7.66
CA GLY A 49 -1.25 -0.29 -6.49
C GLY A 49 0.24 -0.31 -6.84
N PHE A 50 0.63 -0.92 -7.95
CA PHE A 50 2.03 -0.96 -8.38
C PHE A 50 2.50 0.43 -8.82
N GLU A 51 1.71 1.10 -9.66
CA GLU A 51 2.01 2.44 -10.12
C GLU A 51 2.08 3.43 -8.97
N CYS A 52 1.11 3.39 -8.04
CA CYS A 52 1.10 4.22 -6.84
C CYS A 52 2.40 4.06 -6.05
N VAL A 53 2.80 2.82 -5.78
CA VAL A 53 3.99 2.52 -4.97
C VAL A 53 5.27 2.93 -5.69
N ARG A 54 5.39 2.66 -7.00
CA ARG A 54 6.53 3.10 -7.81
C ARG A 54 6.71 4.62 -7.74
N GLN A 55 5.64 5.38 -8.02
CA GLN A 55 5.69 6.85 -7.98
C GLN A 55 5.98 7.38 -6.58
N PHE A 56 5.50 6.70 -5.54
CA PHE A 56 5.80 7.06 -4.17
C PHE A 56 7.28 6.83 -3.84
N ARG A 57 7.87 5.67 -4.18
CA ARG A 57 9.29 5.39 -3.94
C ARG A 57 10.22 6.35 -4.68
N GLU A 58 9.89 6.71 -5.92
CA GLU A 58 10.63 7.73 -6.67
C GLU A 58 10.61 9.09 -5.96
N TRP A 59 9.45 9.50 -5.45
CA TRP A 59 9.34 10.73 -4.68
C TRP A 59 10.04 10.64 -3.32
N GLU A 60 9.91 9.51 -2.61
CA GLU A 60 10.50 9.26 -1.30
C GLU A 60 12.03 9.28 -1.38
N ALA A 61 12.62 8.73 -2.44
CA ALA A 61 14.07 8.75 -2.66
C ALA A 61 14.62 10.18 -2.81
N VAL A 62 13.85 11.09 -3.42
CA VAL A 62 14.24 12.50 -3.59
C VAL A 62 14.06 13.30 -2.30
N GLN A 63 12.93 13.11 -1.61
CA GLN A 63 12.59 13.92 -0.44
C GLN A 63 13.21 13.42 0.87
N HIS A 64 13.45 12.11 0.98
CA HIS A 64 13.91 11.45 2.20
C HIS A 64 15.09 10.48 1.94
N PRO A 65 16.24 10.97 1.47
CA PRO A 65 17.40 10.14 1.13
C PRO A 65 17.99 9.35 2.31
N ALA A 66 17.66 9.72 3.55
CA ALA A 66 18.14 9.06 4.78
C ALA A 66 17.34 7.80 5.19
N GLY A 67 16.43 7.30 4.35
CA GLY A 67 15.90 5.93 4.51
C GLY A 67 14.74 5.78 5.50
N ALA A 68 13.80 6.73 5.51
CA ALA A 68 12.50 6.44 6.12
C ALA A 68 11.77 5.45 5.21
N HIS A 69 11.55 4.21 5.68
CA HIS A 69 10.88 3.19 4.90
C HIS A 69 9.43 3.03 5.36
N THR A 70 8.51 3.67 4.63
CA THR A 70 7.10 3.30 4.70
C THR A 70 6.98 1.81 4.38
N PHE A 71 6.40 1.01 5.28
CA PHE A 71 6.19 -0.42 5.04
C PHE A 71 4.94 -0.60 4.18
N ILE A 72 5.09 -1.17 2.98
CA ILE A 72 3.98 -1.25 2.02
C ILE A 72 3.66 -2.71 1.75
N VAL A 73 2.41 -3.10 1.99
CA VAL A 73 1.88 -4.43 1.72
C VAL A 73 0.84 -4.35 0.61
N GLY A 74 1.08 -5.08 -0.47
CA GLY A 74 0.12 -5.27 -1.55
C GLY A 74 -0.91 -6.33 -1.18
N ILE A 75 -2.17 -6.11 -1.55
CA ILE A 75 -3.28 -7.04 -1.35
C ILE A 75 -3.89 -7.35 -2.72
N THR A 76 -3.96 -8.62 -3.11
CA THR A 76 -4.40 -9.03 -4.46
C THR A 76 -5.15 -10.35 -4.45
N ALA A 77 -5.99 -10.60 -5.46
CA ALA A 77 -6.64 -11.92 -5.61
C ALA A 77 -5.66 -13.02 -6.08
N ASN A 78 -4.58 -12.63 -6.77
CA ASN A 78 -3.64 -13.56 -7.39
C ASN A 78 -2.24 -13.45 -6.77
N ALA A 79 -2.14 -13.56 -5.44
CA ALA A 79 -0.86 -13.33 -4.75
C ALA A 79 0.21 -14.38 -5.09
N GLU A 80 -0.20 -15.55 -5.58
CA GLU A 80 0.72 -16.63 -5.99
C GLU A 80 1.26 -16.47 -7.41
N ASP A 81 0.67 -15.59 -8.21
CA ASP A 81 1.08 -15.34 -9.58
C ASP A 81 2.52 -14.80 -9.63
N PRO A 82 3.45 -15.45 -10.37
CA PRO A 82 4.86 -15.06 -10.38
C PRO A 82 5.09 -13.63 -10.88
N GLU A 83 4.36 -13.19 -11.90
CA GLU A 83 4.46 -11.83 -12.43
C GLU A 83 3.99 -10.80 -11.38
N CYS A 84 2.90 -11.11 -10.65
CA CYS A 84 2.43 -10.27 -9.55
C CYS A 84 3.47 -10.14 -8.43
N LYS A 85 4.15 -11.24 -8.07
CA LYS A 85 5.25 -11.22 -7.08
C LYS A 85 6.45 -10.41 -7.56
N GLU A 86 6.84 -10.59 -8.83
CA GLU A 86 7.95 -9.85 -9.43
C GLU A 86 7.67 -8.35 -9.48
N ASN A 87 6.47 -7.95 -9.93
CA ASN A 87 6.04 -6.56 -9.93
C ASN A 87 6.00 -5.95 -8.52
N ALA A 88 5.50 -6.69 -7.53
CA ALA A 88 5.48 -6.23 -6.13
C ALA A 88 6.89 -5.96 -5.60
N SER A 89 7.83 -6.87 -5.87
CA SER A 89 9.24 -6.72 -5.52
C SER A 89 9.88 -5.51 -6.23
N ALA A 90 9.65 -5.39 -7.54
CA ALA A 90 10.23 -4.34 -8.38
C ALA A 90 9.84 -2.92 -7.94
N VAL A 91 8.61 -2.73 -7.45
CA VAL A 91 8.17 -1.41 -6.97
C VAL A 91 8.50 -1.15 -5.49
N GLY A 92 9.02 -2.14 -4.76
CA GLY A 92 9.38 -2.00 -3.35
C GLY A 92 8.22 -2.20 -2.36
N MET A 93 7.31 -3.13 -2.67
CA MET A 93 6.39 -3.69 -1.68
C MET A 93 7.14 -4.70 -0.80
N ALA A 94 6.91 -4.66 0.51
CA ALA A 94 7.55 -5.55 1.47
C ALA A 94 6.87 -6.93 1.54
N LEU A 95 5.56 -6.98 1.28
CA LEU A 95 4.78 -8.20 1.29
C LEU A 95 3.64 -8.12 0.27
N LEU A 96 3.24 -9.28 -0.25
CA LEU A 96 2.06 -9.45 -1.08
C LEU A 96 1.14 -10.48 -0.41
N LEU A 97 -0.09 -10.08 -0.08
CA LEU A 97 -1.08 -10.91 0.60
C LEU A 97 -2.26 -11.26 -0.32
N PRO A 98 -2.77 -12.51 -0.25
CA PRO A 98 -3.98 -12.90 -0.98
C PRO A 98 -5.23 -12.27 -0.37
N LYS A 99 -6.25 -12.05 -1.21
CA LYS A 99 -7.63 -11.81 -0.80
C LYS A 99 -8.39 -13.16 -0.73
N PRO A 100 -9.28 -13.38 0.24
CA PRO A 100 -9.54 -12.53 1.41
C PRO A 100 -8.39 -12.59 2.42
N ILE A 101 -8.19 -11.51 3.18
CA ILE A 101 -7.28 -11.51 4.32
C ILE A 101 -7.96 -12.26 5.46
N SER A 102 -7.32 -13.33 5.93
CA SER A 102 -7.78 -14.19 7.05
C SER A 102 -7.02 -13.91 8.33
#